data_AF-A0A833GYM4-F1
#
_entry.id   AF-A0A833GYM4-F1
#
_cell.length_a   1.000
_cell.length_b   1.000
_cell.length_c   1.000
_cell.angle_alpha   90.00
_cell.angle_beta   90.00
_cell.angle_gamma   90.00
#
_symmetry.space_group_name_H-M   'P 1'
#
loop_
_entity.id
_entity.type
_entity.pdbx_description
1 polymer ?
#
loop_
_entity_poly.entity_id
_entity_poly.type
_entity_poly.pdbx_seq_one_letter_code
_entity_poly.pdbx_strand_id
1 'polypeptide(L)'
;MNLKDDLKNLITLLQDVPSLAAEQEFEPLFKNLEKSVRSINEKARHYSGVNWPILIELRASLKAINSKHLARVNDRLERFGLRIPSQPKQRAEFTVQCARRSDAQEILKEIRKKPEDILREEYYSLVRLSSASAEAHLANMSDAELSAFVKRHKIPLKKRREGKKTVLDRNSTINDILLRLEKERLATQA
;
A
#
# COMPACT_ATOMS: atom_id res chain seq x y z
N MET A 1 -20.86 27.94 -18.71
CA MET A 1 -19.66 27.25 -18.19
C MET A 1 -19.61 27.49 -16.68
N ASN A 2 -19.18 26.52 -15.87
CA ASN A 2 -19.02 26.72 -14.42
C ASN A 2 -17.53 26.93 -14.09
N LEU A 3 -17.24 27.52 -12.93
CA LEU A 3 -15.87 27.84 -12.47
C LEU A 3 -14.90 26.65 -12.59
N LYS A 4 -15.37 25.42 -12.36
CA LYS A 4 -14.53 24.21 -12.43
C LYS A 4 -14.10 23.91 -13.86
N ASP A 5 -14.97 24.12 -14.83
CA ASP A 5 -14.65 23.90 -16.24
C ASP A 5 -13.78 25.03 -16.80
N ASP A 6 -14.00 26.28 -16.36
CA ASP A 6 -13.12 27.41 -16.69
C ASP A 6 -11.69 27.19 -16.17
N LEU A 7 -11.55 26.71 -14.93
CA LEU A 7 -10.24 26.39 -14.33
C LEU A 7 -9.53 25.24 -15.06
N LYS A 8 -10.26 24.24 -15.56
CA LYS A 8 -9.66 23.16 -16.37
C LYS A 8 -9.13 23.69 -17.69
N ASN A 9 -9.92 24.51 -18.39
CA ASN A 9 -9.50 25.10 -19.65
C ASN A 9 -8.26 25.98 -19.45
N LEU A 10 -8.22 26.75 -18.36
CA LEU A 10 -7.05 27.55 -18.00
C LEU A 10 -5.81 26.67 -17.73
N ILE A 11 -5.97 25.53 -17.05
CA ILE A 11 -4.87 24.57 -16.84
C ILE A 11 -4.36 24.03 -18.17
N THR A 12 -5.26 23.65 -19.08
CA THR A 12 -4.87 23.16 -20.42
C THR A 12 -4.13 24.23 -21.21
N LEU A 13 -4.64 25.46 -21.24
CA LEU A 13 -3.98 26.59 -21.92
C LEU A 13 -2.57 26.86 -21.38
N LEU A 14 -2.38 26.80 -20.06
CA LEU A 14 -1.06 26.97 -19.44
C LEU A 14 -0.11 25.79 -19.71
N GLN A 15 -0.63 24.59 -19.95
CA GLN A 15 0.18 23.44 -20.35
C GLN A 15 0.61 23.54 -21.82
N ASP A 16 -0.28 24.00 -22.69
CA ASP A 16 -0.03 24.12 -24.13
C ASP A 16 0.83 25.34 -24.46
N VAL A 17 0.65 26.46 -23.73
CA VAL A 17 1.39 27.71 -23.92
C VAL A 17 1.88 28.25 -22.57
N PRO A 18 3.00 27.74 -22.03
CA PRO A 18 3.52 28.18 -20.72
C PRO A 18 3.91 29.67 -20.68
N SER A 19 4.28 30.26 -21.81
CA SER A 19 4.67 31.67 -21.92
C SER A 19 3.53 32.64 -21.67
N LEU A 20 2.27 32.20 -21.77
CA LEU A 20 1.08 33.02 -21.55
C LEU A 20 1.08 33.67 -20.16
N ALA A 21 1.67 33.01 -19.16
CA ALA A 21 1.77 33.54 -17.80
C ALA A 21 2.77 34.69 -17.64
N ALA A 22 3.72 34.82 -18.59
CA ALA A 22 4.78 35.82 -18.57
C ALA A 22 4.50 37.01 -19.52
N GLU A 23 3.40 36.96 -20.28
CA GLU A 23 2.98 38.05 -21.15
C GLU A 23 2.48 39.24 -20.32
N GLN A 24 2.91 40.46 -20.70
CA GLN A 24 2.66 41.70 -19.96
C GLN A 24 1.18 41.96 -19.66
N GLU A 25 0.30 41.60 -20.59
CA GLU A 25 -1.15 41.75 -20.45
C GLU A 25 -1.73 40.81 -19.38
N PHE A 26 -1.19 39.60 -19.25
CA PHE A 26 -1.72 38.56 -18.39
C PHE A 26 -1.01 38.46 -17.03
N GLU A 27 0.24 38.92 -16.93
CA GLU A 27 1.04 38.88 -15.70
C GLU A 27 0.30 39.40 -14.45
N PRO A 28 -0.37 40.58 -14.45
CA PRO A 28 -1.10 41.06 -13.28
C PRO A 28 -2.33 40.20 -12.96
N LEU A 29 -2.99 39.62 -13.96
CA LEU A 29 -4.13 38.72 -13.78
C LEU A 29 -3.69 37.40 -13.13
N PHE A 30 -2.57 36.83 -13.60
CA PHE A 30 -2.00 35.62 -13.01
C PHE A 30 -1.49 35.85 -11.59
N LYS A 31 -0.86 36.99 -11.29
CA LYS A 31 -0.46 37.35 -9.91
C LYS A 31 -1.66 37.44 -8.97
N ASN A 32 -2.76 38.05 -9.41
CA ASN A 32 -3.99 38.12 -8.62
C ASN A 32 -4.67 36.76 -8.45
N LEU A 33 -4.69 35.94 -9.50
CA LEU A 33 -5.18 34.57 -9.45
C LEU A 33 -4.34 33.74 -8.49
N GLU A 34 -3.02 33.84 -8.52
CA GLU A 34 -2.12 33.12 -7.63
C GLU A 34 -2.38 33.47 -6.17
N LYS A 35 -2.52 34.77 -5.85
CA LYS A 35 -2.89 35.21 -4.49
C LYS A 35 -4.23 34.64 -4.04
N SER A 36 -5.22 34.64 -4.93
CA SER A 36 -6.56 34.10 -4.66
C SER A 36 -6.53 32.59 -4.45
N VAL A 37 -5.81 31.84 -5.31
CA VAL A 37 -5.63 30.39 -5.20
C VAL A 37 -4.88 30.02 -3.93
N ARG A 38 -3.83 30.76 -3.57
CA ARG A 38 -3.10 30.57 -2.29
C ARG A 38 -4.04 30.75 -1.09
N SER A 39 -4.82 31.84 -1.08
CA SER A 39 -5.79 32.10 0.00
C SER A 39 -6.90 31.05 0.07
N ILE A 40 -7.43 30.61 -1.07
CA ILE A 40 -8.42 29.52 -1.14
C ILE A 40 -7.80 28.22 -0.60
N ASN A 41 -6.57 27.89 -0.99
CA ASN A 41 -5.87 26.70 -0.49
C ASN A 41 -5.63 26.75 1.02
N GLU A 42 -5.21 27.88 1.56
CA GLU A 42 -5.05 28.08 3.00
C GLU A 42 -6.38 27.92 3.74
N LYS A 43 -7.45 28.57 3.27
CA LYS A 43 -8.78 28.41 3.86
C LYS A 43 -9.31 26.98 3.72
N ALA A 44 -9.10 26.32 2.59
CA ALA A 44 -9.50 24.93 2.37
C ALA A 44 -8.73 23.93 3.25
N ARG A 45 -7.47 24.23 3.58
CA ARG A 45 -6.67 23.52 4.59
C ARG A 45 -7.34 23.54 5.96
N HIS A 46 -7.86 24.70 6.36
CA HIS A 46 -8.49 24.85 7.68
C HIS A 46 -9.97 24.42 7.70
N TYR A 47 -10.73 24.65 6.63
CA TYR A 47 -12.18 24.41 6.57
C TYR A 47 -12.57 22.94 6.76
N SER A 48 -11.65 22.02 6.48
CA SER A 48 -11.97 20.60 6.43
C SER A 48 -11.23 19.74 7.45
N GLY A 49 -10.32 20.31 8.25
CA GLY A 49 -9.42 19.56 9.13
C GLY A 49 -8.56 18.53 8.38
N VAL A 50 -8.41 18.68 7.07
CA VAL A 50 -7.71 17.72 6.20
C VAL A 50 -6.23 18.04 6.21
N ASN A 51 -5.40 17.06 6.52
CA ASN A 51 -3.97 17.13 6.26
C ASN A 51 -3.71 16.90 4.76
N TRP A 52 -3.60 18.00 3.99
CA TRP A 52 -3.48 17.96 2.53
C TRP A 52 -2.23 17.24 2.01
N PRO A 53 -1.02 17.42 2.60
CA PRO A 53 0.13 16.59 2.28
C PRO A 53 -0.19 15.09 2.39
N ILE A 54 -0.78 14.66 3.51
CA ILE A 54 -1.16 13.25 3.70
C ILE A 54 -2.23 12.82 2.68
N LEU A 55 -3.21 13.68 2.37
CA LEU A 55 -4.24 13.36 1.38
C LEU A 55 -3.65 13.06 -0.01
N ILE A 56 -2.70 13.88 -0.45
CA ILE A 56 -2.01 13.70 -1.75
C ILE A 56 -1.28 12.36 -1.75
N GLU A 57 -0.55 12.08 -0.67
CA GLU A 57 0.21 10.83 -0.54
C GLU A 57 -0.70 9.61 -0.44
N LEU A 58 -1.79 9.66 0.32
CA LEU A 58 -2.80 8.60 0.42
C LEU A 58 -3.40 8.29 -0.95
N ARG A 59 -3.74 9.32 -1.74
CA ARG A 59 -4.28 9.13 -3.10
C ARG A 59 -3.29 8.42 -4.02
N ALA A 60 -2.02 8.82 -3.98
CA ALA A 60 -0.97 8.18 -4.76
C ALA A 60 -0.78 6.72 -4.33
N SER A 61 -0.68 6.46 -3.01
CA SER A 61 -0.46 5.12 -2.49
C SER A 61 -1.64 4.18 -2.75
N LEU A 62 -2.90 4.64 -2.61
CA LEU A 62 -4.07 3.82 -2.96
C LEU A 62 -4.17 3.49 -4.45
N LYS A 63 -3.71 4.38 -5.34
CA LYS A 63 -3.62 4.07 -6.77
C LYS A 63 -2.59 2.99 -7.08
N ALA A 64 -1.52 2.92 -6.28
CA ALA A 64 -0.47 1.91 -6.42
C ALA A 64 -0.86 0.52 -5.85
N ILE A 65 -1.94 0.42 -5.06
CA ILE A 65 -2.40 -0.88 -4.53
C ILE A 65 -2.99 -1.74 -5.66
N ASN A 66 -2.33 -2.87 -5.91
CA ASN A 66 -2.85 -3.94 -6.75
C ASN A 66 -4.03 -4.66 -6.06
N SER A 67 -5.05 -5.06 -6.82
CA SER A 67 -6.22 -5.81 -6.31
C SER A 67 -5.84 -7.05 -5.51
N LYS A 68 -4.74 -7.73 -5.87
CA LYS A 68 -4.21 -8.90 -5.16
C LYS A 68 -3.73 -8.61 -3.73
N HIS A 69 -3.40 -7.36 -3.42
CA HIS A 69 -2.86 -6.95 -2.12
C HIS A 69 -3.87 -6.19 -1.25
N LEU A 70 -5.04 -5.86 -1.81
CA LEU A 70 -6.07 -5.06 -1.14
C LEU A 70 -6.55 -5.70 0.18
N ALA A 71 -6.74 -7.03 0.20
CA ALA A 71 -7.18 -7.74 1.39
C ALA A 71 -6.20 -7.56 2.56
N ARG A 72 -4.90 -7.78 2.30
CA ARG A 72 -3.84 -7.62 3.31
C ARG A 72 -3.69 -6.19 3.81
N VAL A 73 -3.86 -5.19 2.93
CA VAL A 73 -3.86 -3.79 3.38
C VAL A 73 -5.07 -3.53 4.27
N ASN A 74 -6.25 -4.08 3.95
CA ASN A 74 -7.44 -3.95 4.79
C ASN A 74 -7.27 -4.62 6.15
N ASP A 75 -6.65 -5.79 6.24
CA ASP A 75 -6.39 -6.46 7.52
C ASP A 75 -5.54 -5.58 8.45
N ARG A 76 -4.53 -4.89 7.91
CA ARG A 76 -3.71 -3.94 8.70
C ARG A 76 -4.47 -2.67 9.10
N LEU A 77 -5.43 -2.26 8.29
CA LEU A 77 -6.24 -1.08 8.55
C LEU A 77 -7.40 -1.36 9.53
N GLU A 78 -7.67 -2.62 9.84
CA GLU A 78 -8.70 -3.04 10.79
C GLU A 78 -8.47 -2.44 12.19
N ARG A 79 -7.21 -2.33 12.62
CA ARG A 79 -6.85 -1.68 13.90
C ARG A 79 -7.24 -0.20 13.98
N PHE A 80 -7.43 0.45 12.83
CA PHE A 80 -7.91 1.84 12.73
C PHE A 80 -9.43 1.91 12.50
N GLY A 81 -10.12 0.77 12.40
CA GLY A 81 -11.53 0.67 12.04
C GLY A 81 -11.79 1.06 10.58
N LEU A 82 -10.81 0.84 9.68
CA LEU A 82 -10.85 1.29 8.30
C LEU A 82 -10.81 0.13 7.32
N ARG A 83 -11.55 0.28 6.22
CA ARG A 83 -11.53 -0.66 5.09
C ARG A 83 -11.56 0.12 3.78
N ILE A 84 -10.58 -0.14 2.92
CA ILE A 84 -10.47 0.51 1.61
C ILE A 84 -11.62 0.00 0.72
N PRO A 85 -12.49 0.89 0.21
CA PRO A 85 -13.58 0.50 -0.66
C PRO A 85 -13.09 0.06 -2.05
N SER A 86 -13.86 -0.80 -2.70
CA SER A 86 -13.56 -1.30 -4.04
C SER A 86 -13.85 -0.26 -5.13
N GLN A 87 -14.87 0.60 -4.95
CA GLN A 87 -15.29 1.57 -5.94
C GLN A 87 -14.41 2.85 -5.95
N PRO A 88 -14.00 3.37 -7.12
CA PRO A 88 -13.15 4.56 -7.22
C PRO A 88 -13.71 5.82 -6.55
N LYS A 89 -15.02 6.07 -6.67
CA LYS A 89 -15.67 7.24 -6.05
C LYS A 89 -15.58 7.18 -4.52
N GLN A 90 -15.88 6.01 -3.95
CA GLN A 90 -15.78 5.77 -2.50
C GLN A 90 -14.32 5.84 -2.00
N ARG A 91 -13.33 5.49 -2.83
CA ARG A 91 -11.91 5.66 -2.47
C ARG A 91 -11.54 7.12 -2.29
N ALA A 92 -12.10 8.03 -3.08
CA ALA A 92 -11.83 9.46 -2.93
C ALA A 92 -12.34 9.96 -1.57
N GLU A 93 -13.56 9.58 -1.17
CA GLU A 93 -14.13 9.90 0.15
C GLU A 93 -13.33 9.27 1.28
N PHE A 94 -12.96 7.99 1.14
CA PHE A 94 -12.10 7.29 2.08
C PHE A 94 -10.77 8.02 2.31
N THR A 95 -10.10 8.50 1.24
CA THR A 95 -8.84 9.25 1.40
C THR A 95 -9.02 10.55 2.17
N VAL A 96 -10.13 11.25 1.93
CA VAL A 96 -10.45 12.49 2.66
C VAL A 96 -10.74 12.18 4.13
N GLN A 97 -11.49 11.12 4.41
CA GLN A 97 -11.74 10.68 5.78
C GLN A 97 -10.44 10.33 6.50
N CYS A 98 -9.56 9.53 5.88
CA CYS A 98 -8.28 9.16 6.46
C CYS A 98 -7.40 10.38 6.74
N ALA A 99 -7.34 11.33 5.80
CA ALA A 99 -6.55 12.54 5.94
C ALA A 99 -7.06 13.53 7.02
N ARG A 100 -8.29 13.34 7.52
CA ARG A 100 -8.86 14.13 8.63
C ARG A 100 -8.56 13.56 10.01
N ARG A 101 -8.13 12.30 10.08
CA ARG A 101 -7.91 11.63 11.38
C ARG A 101 -6.59 12.07 11.99
N SER A 102 -6.49 11.98 13.32
CA SER A 102 -5.25 12.25 14.06
C SER A 102 -4.14 11.23 13.73
N ASP A 103 -4.53 9.99 13.41
CA ASP A 103 -3.65 8.86 13.04
C ASP A 103 -3.34 8.78 11.53
N ALA A 104 -3.63 9.84 10.76
CA ALA A 104 -3.50 9.84 9.29
C ALA A 104 -2.10 9.46 8.78
N GLN A 105 -1.04 9.85 9.50
CA GLN A 105 0.34 9.47 9.17
C GLN A 105 0.59 7.97 9.33
N GLU A 106 0.03 7.35 10.37
CA GLU A 106 0.19 5.92 10.62
C GLU A 106 -0.61 5.08 9.63
N ILE A 107 -1.82 5.52 9.30
CA ILE A 107 -2.65 4.94 8.24
C ILE A 107 -1.88 4.97 6.91
N LEU A 108 -1.29 6.12 6.57
CA LEU A 108 -0.49 6.26 5.36
C LEU A 108 0.73 5.33 5.37
N LYS A 109 1.45 5.19 6.49
CA LYS A 109 2.57 4.25 6.62
C LYS A 109 2.14 2.81 6.32
N GLU A 110 1.01 2.35 6.86
CA GLU A 110 0.52 0.99 6.59
C GLU A 110 0.10 0.78 5.14
N ILE A 111 -0.49 1.80 4.51
CA ILE A 111 -0.86 1.80 3.10
C ILE A 111 0.39 1.81 2.20
N ARG A 112 1.47 2.46 2.62
CA ARG A 112 2.74 2.59 1.87
C ARG A 112 3.62 1.35 1.90
N LYS A 113 3.49 0.47 2.89
CA LYS A 113 4.31 -0.75 2.99
C LYS A 113 4.23 -1.53 1.68
N LYS A 114 5.37 -1.62 0.97
CA LYS A 114 5.45 -2.29 -0.32
C LYS A 114 5.20 -3.79 -0.16
N PRO A 115 4.60 -4.47 -1.15
CA PRO A 115 4.39 -5.92 -1.10
C PRO A 115 5.67 -6.76 -0.93
N GLU A 116 6.81 -6.25 -1.40
CA GLU A 116 8.11 -6.90 -1.28
C GLU A 116 8.60 -6.92 0.19
N ASP A 117 8.34 -5.85 0.96
CA ASP A 117 8.59 -5.81 2.40
C ASP A 117 7.63 -6.73 3.16
N ILE A 118 6.44 -7.02 2.62
CA ILE A 118 5.46 -7.95 3.22
C ILE A 118 5.91 -9.41 3.06
N LEU A 119 6.38 -9.81 1.87
CA LEU A 119 6.97 -11.14 1.67
C LEU A 119 8.23 -11.29 2.52
N ARG A 120 9.03 -10.23 2.62
CA ARG A 120 10.20 -10.23 3.50
C ARG A 120 9.79 -10.34 4.97
N GLU A 121 8.86 -9.53 5.47
CA GLU A 121 8.39 -9.63 6.86
C GLU A 121 7.76 -10.98 7.20
N GLU A 122 6.92 -11.55 6.33
CA GLU A 122 6.30 -12.87 6.55
C GLU A 122 7.38 -13.94 6.76
N TYR A 123 8.41 -13.95 5.90
CA TYR A 123 9.55 -14.87 6.01
C TYR A 123 10.44 -14.59 7.22
N TYR A 124 10.88 -13.34 7.40
CA TYR A 124 11.79 -12.96 8.49
C TYR A 124 11.10 -12.98 9.87
N SER A 125 9.77 -12.92 9.94
CA SER A 125 9.03 -13.15 11.19
C SER A 125 9.27 -14.58 11.68
N LEU A 126 9.30 -15.57 10.78
CA LEU A 126 9.62 -16.96 11.10
C LEU A 126 11.11 -17.15 11.41
N VAL A 127 12.01 -16.42 10.74
CA VAL A 127 13.46 -16.46 11.03
C VAL A 127 13.73 -16.03 12.48
N ARG A 128 13.00 -15.03 13.00
CA ARG A 128 13.12 -14.50 14.36
C ARG A 128 12.57 -15.42 15.45
N LEU A 129 11.64 -16.32 15.12
CA LEU A 129 11.12 -17.30 16.08
C LEU A 129 12.19 -18.35 16.42
N SER A 130 12.06 -19.02 17.57
CA SER A 130 12.85 -20.23 17.84
C SER A 130 12.45 -21.36 16.87
N SER A 131 13.34 -22.31 16.61
CA SER A 131 13.06 -23.40 15.64
C SER A 131 11.78 -24.18 15.99
N ALA A 132 11.56 -24.48 17.28
CA ALA A 132 10.33 -25.14 17.74
C ALA A 132 9.06 -24.29 17.51
N SER A 133 9.15 -22.97 17.66
CA SER A 133 8.00 -22.07 17.44
C SER A 133 7.69 -21.88 15.96
N ALA A 134 8.72 -21.82 15.10
CA ALA A 134 8.56 -21.78 13.66
C ALA A 134 7.94 -23.08 13.13
N GLU A 135 8.38 -24.23 13.65
CA GLU A 135 7.83 -25.54 13.32
C GLU A 135 6.35 -25.65 13.69
N ALA A 136 5.99 -25.30 14.93
CA ALA A 136 4.60 -25.30 15.39
C ALA A 136 3.72 -24.37 14.55
N HIS A 137 4.24 -23.20 14.15
CA HIS A 137 3.52 -22.26 13.30
C HIS A 137 3.27 -22.84 11.90
N LEU A 138 4.28 -23.43 11.26
CA LEU A 138 4.15 -24.09 9.95
C LEU A 138 3.24 -25.32 10.01
N ALA A 139 3.30 -26.09 11.11
CA ALA A 139 2.48 -27.27 11.35
C ALA A 139 0.98 -26.94 11.52
N ASN A 140 0.63 -25.71 11.89
CA ASN A 140 -0.76 -25.25 12.01
C ASN A 140 -1.35 -24.68 10.71
N MET A 141 -0.54 -24.42 9.67
CA MET A 141 -1.03 -23.93 8.37
C MET A 141 -1.79 -25.01 7.61
N SER A 142 -2.90 -24.71 6.95
CA SER A 142 -3.52 -25.66 6.01
C SER A 142 -2.60 -26.00 4.83
N ASP A 143 -2.82 -27.11 4.14
CA ASP A 143 -2.00 -27.51 2.98
C ASP A 143 -2.04 -26.48 1.84
N ALA A 144 -3.16 -25.77 1.70
CA ALA A 144 -3.32 -24.69 0.73
C ALA A 144 -2.46 -23.47 1.12
N GLU A 145 -2.47 -23.09 2.40
CA GLU A 145 -1.65 -22.00 2.94
C GLU A 145 -0.16 -22.33 2.86
N LEU A 146 0.23 -23.54 3.26
CA LEU A 146 1.59 -24.02 3.18
C LEU A 146 2.05 -24.00 1.72
N SER A 147 1.29 -24.61 0.79
CA SER A 147 1.60 -24.58 -0.65
C SER A 147 1.74 -23.16 -1.21
N ALA A 148 0.93 -22.22 -0.76
CA ALA A 148 1.01 -20.82 -1.17
C ALA A 148 2.27 -20.14 -0.61
N PHE A 149 2.64 -20.44 0.64
CA PHE A 149 3.86 -19.95 1.29
C PHE A 149 5.12 -20.42 0.53
N VAL A 150 5.27 -21.73 0.28
CA VAL A 150 6.45 -22.29 -0.43
C VAL A 150 6.58 -21.68 -1.84
N LYS A 151 5.45 -21.52 -2.56
CA LYS A 151 5.44 -20.85 -3.88
C LYS A 151 5.85 -19.39 -3.80
N ARG A 152 5.34 -18.64 -2.82
CA ARG A 152 5.65 -17.21 -2.62
C ARG A 152 7.13 -16.98 -2.31
N HIS A 153 7.74 -17.85 -1.51
CA HIS A 153 9.15 -17.74 -1.12
C HIS A 153 10.13 -18.51 -2.02
N LYS A 154 9.66 -19.03 -3.16
CA LYS A 154 10.46 -19.82 -4.11
C LYS A 154 11.16 -21.01 -3.43
N ILE A 155 10.51 -21.61 -2.44
CA ILE A 155 10.97 -22.82 -1.77
C ILE A 155 10.41 -24.02 -2.56
N PRO A 156 11.21 -25.08 -2.82
CA PRO A 156 10.75 -26.26 -3.54
C PRO A 156 9.58 -26.95 -2.80
N LEU A 157 8.46 -27.14 -3.49
CA LEU A 157 7.32 -27.88 -2.95
C LEU A 157 7.60 -29.39 -3.05
N LYS A 158 7.72 -30.08 -1.92
CA LYS A 158 7.89 -31.53 -1.90
C LYS A 158 6.54 -32.23 -2.02
N LYS A 159 6.50 -33.27 -2.85
CA LYS A 159 5.28 -34.04 -3.07
C LYS A 159 5.59 -35.53 -2.96
N ARG A 160 4.65 -36.28 -2.42
CA ARG A 160 4.70 -37.75 -2.37
C ARG A 160 3.59 -38.34 -3.23
N ARG A 161 3.76 -39.60 -3.65
CA ARG A 161 2.67 -40.36 -4.27
C ARG A 161 1.84 -41.02 -3.20
N GLU A 162 0.53 -40.84 -3.28
CA GLU A 162 -0.44 -41.56 -2.47
C GLU A 162 -1.41 -42.25 -3.45
N GLY A 163 -1.13 -43.53 -3.72
CA GLY A 163 -1.74 -44.27 -4.83
C GLY A 163 -1.41 -43.64 -6.19
N LYS A 164 -2.45 -43.32 -6.98
CA LYS A 164 -2.32 -42.63 -8.29
C LYS A 164 -2.24 -41.10 -8.19
N LYS A 165 -2.42 -40.52 -7.00
CA LYS A 165 -2.44 -39.07 -6.79
C LYS A 165 -1.09 -38.58 -6.26
N THR A 166 -0.70 -37.40 -6.72
CA THR A 166 0.46 -36.69 -6.18
C THR A 166 -0.03 -35.70 -5.13
N VAL A 167 0.35 -35.90 -3.87
CA VAL A 167 -0.10 -35.10 -2.73
C VAL A 167 1.07 -34.34 -2.10
N LEU A 168 0.77 -33.29 -1.35
CA LEU A 168 1.78 -32.52 -0.61
C LEU A 168 2.46 -33.44 0.41
N ASP A 169 3.79 -33.46 0.41
CA ASP A 169 4.52 -34.11 1.49
C ASP A 169 4.83 -33.07 2.56
N ARG A 170 3.94 -33.01 3.55
CA ARG A 170 3.90 -31.93 4.54
C ARG A 170 5.16 -31.89 5.40
N ASN A 171 5.57 -33.03 5.94
CA ASN A 171 6.73 -33.09 6.84
C ASN A 171 8.02 -32.72 6.13
N SER A 172 8.25 -33.23 4.91
CA SER A 172 9.45 -32.87 4.14
C SER A 172 9.43 -31.41 3.68
N THR A 173 8.25 -30.87 3.36
CA THR A 173 8.08 -29.43 3.02
C THR A 173 8.39 -28.53 4.22
N ILE A 174 7.89 -28.86 5.41
CA ILE A 174 8.17 -28.09 6.63
C ILE A 174 9.66 -28.15 6.98
N ASN A 175 10.29 -29.32 6.92
CA ASN A 175 11.73 -29.48 7.18
C ASN A 175 12.59 -28.65 6.22
N ASP A 176 12.26 -28.64 4.92
CA ASP A 176 12.98 -27.81 3.93
C ASP A 176 12.83 -26.31 4.22
N ILE A 177 11.68 -25.86 4.71
CA ILE A 177 11.47 -24.47 5.14
C ILE A 177 12.34 -24.17 6.37
N LEU A 178 12.31 -25.03 7.40
CA LEU A 178 13.09 -24.85 8.64
C LEU A 178 14.60 -24.79 8.37
N LEU A 179 15.12 -25.67 7.52
CA LEU A 179 16.54 -25.67 7.11
C LEU A 179 16.96 -24.35 6.45
N ARG A 180 16.06 -23.72 5.67
CA ARG A 180 16.33 -22.42 5.05
C ARG A 180 16.25 -21.27 6.05
N LEU A 181 15.28 -21.30 6.97
CA LEU A 181 15.18 -20.33 8.05
C LEU A 181 16.43 -20.36 8.95
N GLU A 182 16.95 -21.55 9.24
CA GLU A 182 18.15 -21.72 10.06
C GLU A 182 19.41 -21.20 9.35
N LYS A 183 19.59 -21.48 8.06
CA LYS A 183 20.67 -20.89 7.25
C LYS A 183 20.62 -19.37 7.26
N GLU A 184 19.43 -18.78 7.10
CA GLU A 184 19.25 -17.33 7.13
C GLU A 184 19.54 -16.74 8.52
N ARG A 185 19.15 -17.44 9.59
CA ARG A 185 19.43 -17.04 10.98
C ARG A 185 20.92 -17.03 11.27
N LEU A 186 21.66 -18.05 10.83
CA LEU A 186 23.11 -18.11 10.96
C LEU A 186 23.81 -17.00 10.17
N ALA A 187 23.33 -16.71 8.95
CA ALA A 187 23.87 -15.65 8.10
C ALA A 187 23.62 -14.23 8.64
N THR A 188 22.64 -14.04 9.53
CA THR A 188 22.31 -12.74 10.14
C THR A 188 22.92 -12.55 11.55
N GLN A 189 23.57 -13.59 12.10
CA GLN A 189 24.26 -13.56 13.39
C GLN A 189 25.79 -13.46 13.26
N ALA A 190 26.35 -13.68 12.06
CA ALA A 190 27.77 -13.51 11.74
C ALA A 190 28.06 -12.09 11.26
#